data_AF-A0A8R1EBN5-F1
#
_entry.id   AF-A0A8R1EBN5-F1
#
_cell.length_a   1.000
_cell.length_b   1.000
_cell.length_c   1.000
_cell.angle_alpha   90.00
_cell.angle_beta   90.00
_cell.angle_gamma   90.00
#
_symmetry.space_group_name_H-M   'P 1'
#
loop_
_entity.id
_entity.type
_entity.pdbx_description
1 polymer ?
#
loop_
_entity_poly.entity_id
_entity_poly.type
_entity_poly.pdbx_seq_one_letter_code
_entity_poly.pdbx_strand_id
1 'polypeptide(L)'
;MHRLQATTTTTLLLFLVPLVRAEDVFCGELEIFNEQRFGVGAVTVSSQTTGDLKQCLDVCCSIPNCDGVTFEGITSSEFDDANCLLVACEPKCHFNTPSAGSSGVLSVLINRIRIFLPVMTELAPIAD
;
A
#
# COMPACT_ATOMS: atom_id res chain seq x y z
N MET A 1 44.24 14.54 -50.81
CA MET A 1 44.16 15.24 -49.49
C MET A 1 42.90 14.77 -48.78
N HIS A 2 43.11 14.28 -47.56
CA HIS A 2 42.19 13.95 -46.45
C HIS A 2 40.77 13.42 -46.71
N ARG A 3 40.61 12.13 -46.37
CA ARG A 3 39.40 11.51 -45.82
C ARG A 3 38.87 12.31 -44.62
N LEU A 4 37.56 12.49 -44.55
CA LEU A 4 36.80 12.51 -43.30
C LEU A 4 35.42 11.89 -43.58
N GLN A 5 35.31 10.57 -43.44
CA GLN A 5 34.02 9.92 -43.24
C GLN A 5 33.66 10.11 -41.77
N ALA A 6 32.72 11.01 -41.48
CA ALA A 6 32.11 11.11 -40.16
C ALA A 6 31.13 9.95 -40.00
N THR A 7 31.61 8.85 -39.42
CA THR A 7 30.74 7.81 -38.85
C THR A 7 30.08 8.37 -37.59
N THR A 8 28.84 8.81 -37.70
CA THR A 8 28.00 9.18 -36.55
C THR A 8 27.58 7.89 -35.85
N THR A 9 28.38 7.44 -34.89
CA THR A 9 28.00 6.41 -33.93
C THR A 9 26.97 7.00 -32.96
N THR A 10 25.70 6.94 -33.32
CA THR A 10 24.57 7.30 -32.46
C THR A 10 24.60 6.41 -31.22
N THR A 11 25.08 6.96 -30.12
CA THR A 11 25.21 6.27 -28.84
C THR A 11 23.81 6.08 -28.26
N LEU A 12 23.27 4.85 -28.38
CA LEU A 12 21.99 4.46 -27.79
C LEU A 12 22.14 4.26 -26.27
N LEU A 13 22.30 5.36 -25.53
CA LEU A 13 22.36 5.44 -24.07
C LEU A 13 21.00 5.89 -23.50
N LEU A 14 19.93 5.13 -23.74
CA LEU A 14 18.57 5.61 -23.40
C LEU A 14 17.66 4.63 -22.64
N PHE A 15 18.13 3.47 -22.17
CA PHE A 15 17.24 2.56 -21.42
C PHE A 15 17.90 1.88 -20.22
N LEU A 16 18.39 2.68 -19.27
CA LEU A 16 18.58 2.24 -17.88
C LEU A 16 17.87 3.23 -16.94
N VAL A 17 16.63 3.60 -17.26
CA VAL A 17 15.78 4.22 -16.26
C VAL A 17 15.26 3.06 -15.40
N PRO A 18 15.67 2.94 -14.11
CA PRO A 18 15.01 1.98 -13.23
C PRO A 18 13.51 2.27 -13.27
N LEU A 19 12.70 1.23 -13.32
CA LEU A 19 11.24 1.34 -13.25
C LEU A 19 10.89 1.86 -11.85
N VAL A 20 11.01 3.17 -11.63
CA VAL A 20 10.57 3.82 -10.40
C VAL A 20 9.06 3.75 -10.43
N ARG A 21 8.49 2.79 -9.69
CA ARG A 21 7.08 2.86 -9.36
C ARG A 21 6.93 4.03 -8.41
N ALA A 22 6.13 5.00 -8.80
CA ALA A 22 5.70 6.05 -7.90
C ALA A 22 5.02 5.35 -6.72
N GLU A 23 5.65 5.38 -5.55
CA GLU A 23 4.93 5.18 -4.30
C GLU A 23 4.00 6.39 -4.21
N ASP A 24 2.70 6.13 -4.29
CA ASP A 24 1.70 7.13 -4.03
C ASP A 24 1.87 7.65 -2.59
N VAL A 25 1.15 8.69 -2.18
CA VAL A 25 1.16 9.16 -0.76
C VAL A 25 0.79 8.01 0.21
N PHE A 26 0.21 6.95 -0.34
CA PHE A 26 -0.14 5.70 0.32
C PHE A 26 0.92 4.62 0.07
N CYS A 27 1.21 3.84 1.10
CA CYS A 27 2.25 2.80 1.13
C CYS A 27 1.98 1.55 0.26
N GLY A 28 1.27 1.71 -0.86
CA GLY A 28 0.89 0.65 -1.79
C GLY A 28 -0.23 1.08 -2.73
N GLU A 29 -0.60 0.17 -3.62
CA GLU A 29 -1.79 0.34 -4.48
C GLU A 29 -3.06 0.15 -3.64
N LEU A 30 -4.04 1.05 -3.80
CA LEU A 30 -5.27 1.00 -3.01
C LEU A 30 -6.40 0.37 -3.82
N GLU A 31 -7.12 -0.57 -3.22
CA GLU A 31 -8.38 -1.11 -3.74
C GLU A 31 -9.53 -0.76 -2.78
N ILE A 32 -10.61 -0.21 -3.32
CA ILE A 32 -11.69 0.41 -2.54
C ILE A 32 -12.95 -0.44 -2.61
N PHE A 33 -13.53 -0.72 -1.46
CA PHE A 33 -14.73 -1.53 -1.28
C PHE A 33 -15.80 -0.73 -0.53
N ASN A 34 -16.79 -0.23 -1.28
CA ASN A 34 -17.92 0.51 -0.70
C ASN A 34 -18.88 -0.45 0.00
N GLU A 35 -19.37 -0.05 1.18
CA GLU A 35 -20.40 -0.76 1.97
C GLU A 35 -20.03 -2.21 2.32
N GLN A 36 -18.75 -2.54 2.20
CA GLN A 36 -18.19 -3.84 2.53
C GLN A 36 -17.21 -3.67 3.68
N ARG A 37 -17.12 -4.71 4.50
CA ARG A 37 -16.17 -4.82 5.60
C ARG A 37 -15.27 -6.00 5.35
N PHE A 38 -14.06 -5.96 5.89
CA PHE A 38 -13.22 -7.14 5.97
C PHE A 38 -13.94 -8.27 6.72
N GLY A 39 -13.87 -9.46 6.16
CA GLY A 39 -14.55 -10.67 6.61
C GLY A 39 -13.59 -11.69 7.19
N VAL A 40 -13.90 -12.97 6.96
CA VAL A 40 -13.12 -14.09 7.51
C VAL A 40 -11.65 -14.00 7.09
N GLY A 41 -10.75 -14.19 8.05
CA GLY A 41 -9.30 -14.14 7.84
C GLY A 41 -8.68 -12.77 8.09
N ALA A 42 -9.49 -11.74 8.33
CA ALA A 42 -9.03 -10.43 8.80
C ALA A 42 -9.04 -10.36 10.33
N VAL A 43 -7.98 -9.80 10.90
CA VAL A 43 -7.81 -9.55 12.34
C VAL A 43 -7.57 -8.07 12.55
N THR A 44 -8.30 -7.47 13.48
CA THR A 44 -8.09 -6.07 13.86
C THR A 44 -6.73 -5.93 14.54
N VAL A 45 -5.85 -5.12 13.95
CA VAL A 45 -4.53 -4.79 14.54
C VAL A 45 -4.56 -3.49 15.32
N SER A 46 -5.47 -2.58 14.98
CA SER A 46 -5.70 -1.34 15.71
C SER A 46 -7.10 -0.81 15.44
N SER A 47 -7.59 0.02 16.35
CA SER A 47 -8.87 0.70 16.27
C SER A 47 -8.73 2.11 16.83
N GLN A 48 -9.25 3.10 16.12
CA GLN A 48 -9.11 4.51 16.47
C GLN A 48 -10.31 5.34 15.98
N THR A 49 -10.49 6.51 16.59
CA THR A 49 -11.44 7.51 16.12
C THR A 49 -10.69 8.59 15.33
N THR A 50 -11.13 8.88 14.12
CA THR A 50 -10.57 9.93 13.25
C THR A 50 -11.66 10.53 12.37
N GLY A 51 -11.59 11.85 12.14
CA GLY A 51 -12.47 12.54 11.18
C GLY A 51 -12.04 12.36 9.71
N ASP A 52 -10.89 11.73 9.46
CA ASP A 52 -10.28 11.64 8.13
C ASP A 52 -9.81 10.20 7.84
N LEU A 53 -10.26 9.66 6.69
CA LEU A 53 -9.83 8.38 6.15
C LEU A 53 -8.32 8.36 5.86
N LYS A 54 -7.75 9.47 5.39
CA LYS A 54 -6.31 9.60 5.14
C LYS A 54 -5.52 9.35 6.41
N GLN A 55 -5.95 9.90 7.55
CA GLN A 55 -5.28 9.66 8.82
C GLN A 55 -5.36 8.18 9.23
N CYS A 56 -6.48 7.50 8.94
CA CYS A 56 -6.63 6.06 9.13
C CYS A 56 -5.60 5.26 8.28
N LEU A 57 -5.46 5.63 7.01
CA LEU A 57 -4.49 5.02 6.08
C LEU A 57 -3.04 5.30 6.48
N ASP A 58 -2.71 6.52 6.90
CA ASP A 58 -1.36 6.90 7.33
C ASP A 58 -0.89 6.05 8.54
N VAL A 59 -1.78 5.77 9.48
CA VAL A 59 -1.48 4.89 10.62
C VAL A 59 -1.30 3.45 10.15
N CYS A 60 -2.16 2.95 9.26
CA CYS A 60 -2.00 1.62 8.67
C CYS A 60 -0.66 1.47 7.95
N CYS A 61 -0.25 2.49 7.20
CA CYS A 61 1.04 2.50 6.50
C CYS A 61 2.25 2.40 7.43
N SER A 62 2.15 2.95 8.64
CA SER A 62 3.17 2.87 9.68
C SER A 62 3.24 1.49 10.36
N ILE A 63 2.25 0.61 10.13
CA ILE A 63 2.17 -0.72 10.72
C ILE A 63 2.55 -1.77 9.65
N PRO A 64 3.63 -2.55 9.83
CA PRO A 64 4.17 -3.44 8.79
C PRO A 64 3.21 -4.53 8.31
N ASN A 65 2.34 -5.00 9.20
CA ASN A 65 1.37 -6.07 8.95
C ASN A 65 -0.06 -5.55 8.73
N CYS A 66 -0.26 -4.24 8.56
CA CYS A 66 -1.57 -3.71 8.24
C CYS A 66 -1.81 -3.81 6.73
N ASP A 67 -2.79 -4.62 6.35
CA ASP A 67 -3.16 -4.89 4.96
C ASP A 67 -4.33 -4.01 4.50
N GLY A 68 -5.07 -3.39 5.41
CA GLY A 68 -6.16 -2.48 5.03
C GLY A 68 -6.85 -1.80 6.19
N VAL A 69 -7.81 -0.92 5.86
CA VAL A 69 -8.63 -0.19 6.83
C VAL A 69 -10.10 -0.26 6.51
N THR A 70 -10.96 -0.32 7.52
CA THR A 70 -12.40 -0.03 7.41
C THR A 70 -12.66 1.30 8.09
N PHE A 71 -13.26 2.22 7.37
CA PHE A 71 -13.64 3.53 7.85
C PHE A 71 -15.15 3.70 7.80
N GLU A 72 -15.72 4.19 8.89
CA GLU A 72 -17.14 4.47 9.06
C GLU A 72 -17.24 5.96 9.34
N GLY A 73 -18.06 6.68 8.56
CA GLY A 73 -18.11 8.14 8.75
C GLY A 73 -18.01 8.98 7.50
N ILE A 74 -18.25 8.40 6.33
CA ILE A 74 -18.37 9.22 5.11
C ILE A 74 -19.62 10.12 5.20
N THR A 75 -20.64 9.70 5.96
CA THR A 75 -21.97 10.33 6.02
C THR A 75 -22.31 10.96 7.38
N SER A 76 -21.47 10.79 8.40
CA SER A 76 -21.64 11.33 9.75
C SER A 76 -20.28 11.80 10.28
N SER A 77 -20.25 12.76 11.20
CA SER A 77 -19.02 13.19 11.89
C SER A 77 -19.08 12.95 13.41
N GLU A 78 -20.18 12.40 13.90
CA GLU A 78 -20.40 12.09 15.31
C GLU A 78 -20.38 10.57 15.50
N PHE A 79 -19.38 10.09 16.24
CA PHE A 79 -19.21 8.69 16.58
C PHE A 79 -18.90 8.57 18.06
N ASP A 80 -19.67 7.75 18.77
CA ASP A 80 -19.39 7.38 20.16
C ASP A 80 -18.30 6.30 20.26
N ASP A 81 -18.04 5.60 19.15
CA ASP A 81 -17.11 4.48 19.01
C ASP A 81 -15.98 4.77 18.02
N ALA A 82 -14.99 3.87 17.98
CA ALA A 82 -13.91 3.92 17.00
C ALA A 82 -14.45 3.65 15.58
N ASN A 83 -14.17 4.60 14.69
CA ASN A 83 -14.73 4.63 13.34
C ASN A 83 -13.69 4.25 12.26
N CYS A 84 -12.46 3.95 12.66
CA CYS A 84 -11.37 3.48 11.82
C CYS A 84 -10.80 2.18 12.41
N LEU A 85 -10.90 1.10 11.66
CA LEU A 85 -10.41 -0.23 12.02
C LEU A 85 -9.29 -0.62 11.05
N LEU A 86 -8.11 -0.90 11.59
CA LEU A 86 -6.96 -1.39 10.82
C LEU A 86 -6.93 -2.90 10.91
N VAL A 87 -6.71 -3.57 9.77
CA VAL A 87 -6.73 -5.03 9.70
C VAL A 87 -5.45 -5.61 9.12
N ALA A 88 -5.08 -6.79 9.60
CA ALA A 88 -4.14 -7.71 8.98
C ALA A 88 -4.91 -8.93 8.45
N CYS A 89 -4.47 -9.51 7.35
CA CYS A 89 -5.12 -10.66 6.74
C CYS A 89 -4.13 -11.82 6.56
N GLU A 90 -4.53 -13.02 7.00
CA GLU A 90 -3.77 -14.24 6.76
C GLU A 90 -4.70 -15.35 6.23
N PRO A 91 -4.46 -15.95 5.05
CA PRO A 91 -3.43 -15.61 4.04
C PRO A 91 -3.85 -14.50 3.06
N LYS A 92 -5.14 -14.14 3.00
CA LYS A 92 -5.68 -13.10 2.11
C LYS A 92 -6.92 -12.47 2.73
N CYS A 93 -7.18 -11.21 2.38
CA CYS A 93 -8.40 -10.55 2.82
C CYS A 93 -9.62 -11.09 2.06
N HIS A 94 -10.69 -11.34 2.81
CA HIS A 94 -12.02 -11.57 2.27
C HIS A 94 -12.92 -10.42 2.68
N PHE A 95 -13.97 -10.15 1.91
CA PHE A 95 -14.94 -9.12 2.19
C PHE A 95 -16.31 -9.73 2.43
N ASN A 96 -17.02 -9.20 3.40
CA ASN A 96 -18.41 -9.56 3.63
C ASN A 96 -19.30 -8.91 2.59
N THR A 97 -20.40 -9.58 2.23
CA THR A 97 -21.43 -8.97 1.39
C THR A 97 -22.03 -7.74 2.07
N PRO A 98 -22.36 -6.67 1.32
CA PRO A 98 -23.06 -5.52 1.88
C PRO A 98 -24.34 -5.93 2.61
N SER A 99 -24.63 -5.27 3.72
CA SER A 99 -25.82 -5.51 4.54
C SER A 99 -26.60 -4.22 4.71
N ALA A 100 -27.86 -4.29 5.15
CA ALA A 100 -28.73 -3.12 5.30
C ALA A 100 -28.20 -2.04 6.28
N GLY A 101 -27.15 -2.33 7.06
CA GLY A 101 -26.45 -1.39 7.96
C GLY A 101 -25.07 -0.95 7.47
N SER A 102 -24.70 -1.23 6.22
CA SER A 102 -23.36 -0.91 5.68
C SER A 102 -23.25 0.50 5.08
N SER A 103 -24.32 1.30 5.08
CA SER A 103 -24.29 2.63 4.48
C SER A 103 -23.31 3.54 5.22
N GLY A 104 -22.40 4.18 4.46
CA GLY A 104 -21.35 5.03 5.03
C GLY A 104 -20.08 4.30 5.51
N VAL A 105 -19.99 2.99 5.25
CA VAL A 105 -18.81 2.16 5.49
C VAL A 105 -17.96 2.07 4.22
N LEU A 106 -16.65 2.20 4.38
CA LEU A 106 -15.66 2.05 3.31
C LEU A 106 -14.49 1.20 3.79
N SER A 107 -14.22 0.09 3.11
CA SER A 107 -12.97 -0.64 3.30
C SER A 107 -11.98 -0.31 2.19
N VAL A 108 -10.71 -0.15 2.55
CA VAL A 108 -9.60 0.07 1.63
C VAL A 108 -8.55 -1.01 1.89
N LEU A 109 -8.24 -1.79 0.87
CA LEU A 109 -7.14 -2.76 0.85
C LEU A 109 -5.88 -2.07 0.33
N ILE A 110 -4.75 -2.31 0.99
CA ILE A 110 -3.44 -1.78 0.60
C ILE A 110 -2.60 -2.92 0.04
N ASN A 111 -2.47 -2.95 -1.28
CA ASN A 111 -1.62 -3.87 -2.01
C ASN A 111 -0.18 -3.36 -1.99
N ARG A 112 0.56 -3.72 -0.93
CA ARG A 112 1.98 -3.38 -0.79
C ARG A 112 2.82 -4.25 -1.71
N ILE A 113 3.75 -3.63 -2.44
CA ILE A 113 4.83 -4.36 -3.11
C ILE A 113 5.83 -4.74 -2.01
N ARG A 114 5.69 -5.94 -1.45
CA ARG A 114 6.72 -6.49 -0.56
C ARG A 114 7.91 -6.89 -1.41
N ILE A 115 8.86 -5.98 -1.63
CA ILE A 115 10.13 -6.31 -2.24
C ILE A 115 10.83 -7.24 -1.24
N PHE A 116 10.79 -8.53 -1.52
CA PHE A 116 11.65 -9.51 -0.87
C PHE A 116 13.06 -9.21 -1.39
N LEU A 117 13.74 -8.22 -0.81
CA LEU A 117 15.16 -8.07 -1.03
C LEU A 117 15.80 -9.36 -0.49
N PRO A 118 16.42 -10.21 -1.32
CA PRO A 118 17.31 -11.21 -0.77
C PRO A 118 18.37 -10.43 0.00
N VAL A 119 18.48 -10.70 1.31
CA VAL A 119 19.60 -10.21 2.10
C VAL A 119 20.85 -10.84 1.48
N MET A 120 21.49 -10.12 0.55
CA MET A 120 22.86 -10.40 0.15
C MET A 120 23.74 -9.95 1.30
N THR A 121 23.91 -10.84 2.28
CA THR A 121 24.97 -10.73 3.27
C THR A 121 26.30 -10.88 2.54
N GLU A 122 26.86 -9.78 2.03
CA GLU A 122 28.27 -9.73 1.66
C GLU A 122 29.09 -9.79 2.96
N LEU A 123 29.47 -10.99 3.38
CA LEU A 123 30.58 -11.19 4.31
C LEU A 123 31.86 -10.83 3.55
N ALA A 124 32.29 -9.58 3.66
CA ALA A 124 33.66 -9.21 3.30
C ALA A 124 34.63 -10.02 4.18
N PRO A 125 35.64 -10.70 3.62
CA PRO A 125 36.67 -11.32 4.44
C PRO A 125 37.48 -10.22 5.13
N ILE A 126 37.52 -10.25 6.45
CA ILE A 126 38.51 -9.50 7.23
C ILE A 126 39.84 -10.21 7.02
N ALA A 127 40.73 -9.57 6.27
CA ALA A 127 42.14 -9.90 6.25
C ALA A 127 42.87 -8.96 7.22
N ASP A 128 43.29 -9.49 8.36
CA ASP A 128 44.61 -9.24 8.97
C ASP A 128 44.99 -10.45 9.84
#